data_AF-I6TU80-F1
#
_entry.id   AF-I6TU80-F1
#
_cell.length_a   1.000
_cell.length_b   1.000
_cell.length_c   1.000
_cell.angle_alpha   90.00
_cell.angle_beta   90.00
_cell.angle_gamma   90.00
#
_symmetry.space_group_name_H-M   'P 1'
#
loop_
_entity.id
_entity.type
_entity.pdbx_description
1 polymer ?
#
loop_
_entity_poly.entity_id
_entity_poly.type
_entity_poly.pdbx_seq_one_letter_code
_entity_poly.pdbx_strand_id
1 'polypeptide(L)'
;TARHNKRILLSYAMQRRNAILDAYWASSGSVPNALASSSTNISEGNVAVLTSGVIDPISKVLTPTELDYLRAHSTLVQDLAKPYHSYTVNLLGNLSRGPPKGLYIQVECLRELGEVAVGEGGAMIKFEFGSRYFVKRGEVERLIEGGWLKEIDS
;
A
#
# COMPACT_ATOMS: atom_id res chain seq x y z
N THR A 1 16.16 -27.71 -27.27
CA THR A 1 14.82 -27.09 -27.26
C THR A 1 14.28 -26.90 -25.84
N ALA A 2 14.17 -27.96 -25.00
CA ALA A 2 13.62 -27.85 -23.63
C ALA A 2 14.30 -26.82 -22.72
N ARG A 3 15.65 -26.69 -22.77
CA ARG A 3 16.37 -25.66 -21.99
C ARG A 3 16.04 -24.23 -22.40
N HIS A 4 15.73 -23.99 -23.67
CA HIS A 4 15.37 -22.67 -24.18
C HIS A 4 13.97 -22.27 -23.70
N ASN A 5 12.99 -23.18 -23.85
CA ASN A 5 11.63 -22.98 -23.36
C ASN A 5 11.62 -22.75 -21.84
N LYS A 6 12.40 -23.53 -21.08
CA LYS A 6 12.56 -23.34 -19.64
C LYS A 6 13.04 -21.92 -19.29
N ARG A 7 14.03 -21.40 -20.01
CA ARG A 7 14.58 -20.05 -19.76
C ARG A 7 13.54 -18.97 -20.00
N ILE A 8 12.79 -19.05 -21.11
CA ILE A 8 11.76 -18.06 -21.45
C ILE A 8 10.62 -18.06 -20.42
N LEU A 9 10.14 -19.24 -20.04
CA LEU A 9 9.06 -19.35 -19.04
C LEU A 9 9.50 -18.83 -17.67
N LEU A 10 10.73 -19.14 -17.26
CA LEU A 10 11.28 -18.68 -16.00
C LEU A 10 11.48 -17.16 -15.99
N SER A 11 11.99 -16.57 -17.08
CA SER A 11 12.13 -15.11 -17.17
C SER A 11 10.78 -14.40 -17.13
N TYR A 12 9.78 -14.93 -17.84
CA TYR A 12 8.42 -14.37 -17.80
C TYR A 12 7.82 -14.45 -16.39
N ALA A 13 7.89 -15.63 -15.75
CA ALA A 13 7.37 -15.81 -14.39
C ALA A 13 8.08 -14.90 -13.37
N MET A 14 9.40 -14.73 -13.48
CA MET A 14 10.16 -13.80 -12.64
C MET A 14 9.74 -12.35 -12.84
N GLN A 15 9.62 -11.90 -14.10
CA GLN A 15 9.19 -10.54 -14.40
C GLN A 15 7.77 -10.27 -13.88
N ARG A 16 6.84 -11.21 -14.09
CA ARG A 16 5.47 -11.10 -13.58
C ARG A 16 5.43 -11.06 -12.05
N ARG A 17 6.22 -11.91 -11.38
CA ARG A 17 6.35 -11.92 -9.92
C ARG A 17 6.85 -10.58 -9.40
N ASN A 18 7.88 -10.01 -10.02
CA ASN A 18 8.44 -8.73 -9.59
C ASN A 18 7.41 -7.60 -9.70
N ALA A 19 6.66 -7.52 -10.80
CA ALA A 19 5.58 -6.53 -10.94
C ALA A 19 4.51 -6.65 -9.85
N ILE A 20 4.15 -7.88 -9.47
CA ILE A 20 3.21 -8.14 -8.37
C ILE A 20 3.79 -7.69 -7.02
N LEU A 21 5.08 -7.96 -6.78
CA LEU A 21 5.75 -7.53 -5.55
C LEU A 21 5.96 -6.02 -5.48
N ASP A 22 6.22 -5.36 -6.60
CA ASP A 22 6.34 -3.91 -6.68
C ASP A 22 5.01 -3.25 -6.28
N ALA A 23 3.88 -3.77 -6.77
CA ALA A 23 2.55 -3.32 -6.36
C ALA A 23 2.27 -3.57 -4.87
N TYR A 24 2.74 -4.70 -4.32
CA TYR A 24 2.64 -5.02 -2.90
C TYR A 24 3.47 -4.08 -2.01
N TRP A 25 4.68 -3.73 -2.42
CA TRP A 25 5.52 -2.79 -1.68
C TRP A 25 5.06 -1.34 -1.82
N ALA A 26 4.50 -0.98 -2.98
CA ALA A 26 3.84 0.31 -3.15
C ALA A 26 2.63 0.48 -2.19
N SER A 27 2.00 -0.62 -1.77
CA SER A 27 0.89 -0.62 -0.81
C SER A 27 1.30 -0.85 0.64
N SER A 28 2.58 -0.63 1.00
CA SER A 28 3.10 -0.79 2.38
C SER A 28 2.93 -2.22 2.93
N GLY A 29 3.05 -3.22 2.04
CA GLY A 29 2.92 -4.62 2.42
C GLY A 29 1.50 -5.05 2.81
N SER A 30 0.49 -4.26 2.47
CA SER A 30 -0.92 -4.59 2.67
C SER A 30 -1.50 -5.28 1.44
N VAL A 31 -1.84 -6.56 1.59
CA VAL A 31 -2.51 -7.37 0.55
C VAL A 31 -3.86 -6.80 0.11
N PRO A 32 -4.82 -6.45 1.00
CA PRO A 32 -6.11 -5.93 0.55
C PRO A 32 -5.95 -4.60 -0.20
N ASN A 33 -5.01 -3.75 0.23
CA ASN A 33 -4.73 -2.50 -0.48
C ASN A 33 -4.11 -2.80 -1.85
N ALA A 34 -3.13 -3.71 -1.94
CA ALA A 34 -2.55 -4.13 -3.23
C ALA A 34 -3.59 -4.70 -4.19
N LEU A 35 -4.54 -5.50 -3.69
CA LEU A 35 -5.60 -6.10 -4.50
C LEU A 35 -6.65 -5.08 -4.97
N ALA A 36 -6.91 -4.06 -4.15
CA ALA A 36 -7.78 -2.94 -4.46
C ALA A 36 -7.09 -1.88 -5.33
N SER A 37 -5.75 -1.84 -5.33
CA SER A 37 -4.96 -0.96 -6.17
C SER A 37 -5.34 -1.20 -7.62
N SER A 38 -5.95 -0.17 -8.19
CA SER A 38 -6.11 -0.04 -9.64
C SER A 38 -4.74 0.01 -10.28
N SER A 39 -4.57 -0.69 -11.40
CA SER A 39 -3.35 -0.76 -12.20
C SER A 39 -3.01 0.61 -12.83
N THR A 40 -2.64 1.59 -12.01
CA THR A 40 -2.17 2.90 -12.44
C THR A 40 -0.65 2.85 -12.54
N ASN A 41 -0.16 2.16 -13.56
CA ASN A 41 1.21 2.38 -14.04
C ASN A 41 1.23 3.66 -14.90
N ILE A 42 0.95 4.85 -14.34
CA ILE A 42 1.37 6.12 -14.94
C ILE A 42 1.61 7.14 -13.79
N SER A 43 2.89 7.45 -13.62
CA SER A 43 3.49 8.70 -13.11
C SER A 43 2.53 9.86 -12.82
N GLU A 44 2.71 10.45 -11.63
CA GLU A 44 2.27 11.80 -11.27
C GLU A 44 2.78 12.82 -12.32
N GLY A 45 1.97 13.08 -13.36
CA GLY A 45 2.40 13.97 -14.44
C GLY A 45 1.63 13.88 -15.75
N ASN A 46 0.30 13.73 -15.74
CA ASN A 46 -0.56 14.42 -16.71
C ASN A 46 -2.04 14.16 -16.45
N VAL A 47 -2.78 15.26 -16.31
CA VAL A 47 -4.25 15.31 -16.19
C VAL A 47 -4.88 15.06 -17.56
N ALA A 48 -5.94 14.25 -17.56
CA ALA A 48 -6.97 14.13 -18.58
C ALA A 48 -6.48 13.77 -20.00
N VAL A 49 -6.79 12.54 -20.43
CA VAL A 49 -7.46 12.25 -21.72
C VAL A 49 -7.46 10.71 -21.95
N LEU A 50 -8.63 10.22 -22.38
CA LEU A 50 -8.95 8.89 -22.96
C LEU A 50 -9.52 7.80 -22.03
N THR A 51 -10.85 7.77 -22.07
CA THR A 51 -11.73 6.59 -22.17
C THR A 51 -11.96 5.75 -20.93
N SER A 52 -13.24 5.39 -20.76
CA SER A 52 -13.79 4.36 -19.88
C SER A 52 -13.21 2.96 -20.17
N GLY A 53 -11.89 2.80 -20.06
CA GLY A 53 -11.25 1.52 -19.88
C GLY A 53 -11.43 1.14 -18.42
N VAL A 54 -12.19 0.08 -18.17
CA VAL A 54 -12.46 -0.43 -16.83
C VAL A 54 -11.14 -0.51 -16.07
N ILE A 55 -10.97 0.32 -15.04
CA ILE A 55 -9.77 0.30 -14.20
C ILE A 55 -9.91 -0.92 -13.31
N ASP A 56 -9.63 -2.08 -13.89
CA ASP A 56 -9.84 -3.35 -13.23
C ASP A 56 -8.85 -3.48 -12.07
N PRO A 57 -9.32 -3.81 -10.86
CA PRO A 57 -8.44 -4.07 -9.74
C PRO A 57 -7.49 -5.21 -10.11
N ILE A 58 -6.25 -5.16 -9.62
CA ILE A 58 -5.23 -6.17 -9.94
C ILE A 58 -5.72 -7.60 -9.63
N SER A 59 -6.64 -7.73 -8.67
CA SER A 59 -7.33 -8.99 -8.32
C SER A 59 -7.98 -9.72 -9.50
N LYS A 60 -8.40 -9.01 -10.56
CA LYS A 60 -8.96 -9.63 -11.78
C LYS A 60 -7.90 -10.21 -12.72
N VAL A 61 -6.65 -9.75 -12.60
CA VAL A 61 -5.53 -10.16 -13.47
C VAL A 61 -4.71 -11.31 -12.86
N LEU A 62 -4.76 -11.47 -11.53
CA LEU A 62 -4.01 -12.50 -10.81
C LEU A 62 -4.65 -13.88 -10.97
N THR A 63 -3.80 -14.90 -11.15
CA THR A 63 -4.26 -16.29 -11.05
C THR A 63 -4.43 -16.69 -9.58
N PRO A 64 -5.28 -17.69 -9.25
CA PRO A 64 -5.46 -18.12 -7.86
C PRO A 64 -4.15 -18.57 -7.20
N THR A 65 -3.24 -19.20 -7.96
CA THR A 65 -1.91 -19.59 -7.48
C THR A 65 -1.01 -18.41 -7.13
N GLU A 66 -1.08 -17.31 -7.88
CA GLU A 66 -0.33 -16.08 -7.61
C GLU A 66 -0.88 -15.35 -6.40
N LEU A 67 -2.20 -15.40 -6.20
CA LEU A 67 -2.86 -14.85 -5.04
C LEU A 67 -2.44 -15.60 -3.77
N ASP A 68 -2.43 -16.93 -3.78
CA ASP A 68 -1.95 -17.72 -2.65
C ASP A 68 -0.46 -17.50 -2.37
N TYR A 69 0.35 -17.34 -3.42
CA TYR A 69 1.75 -16.92 -3.29
C TYR A 69 1.88 -15.56 -2.59
N LEU A 70 1.08 -14.56 -2.97
CA LEU A 70 1.07 -13.24 -2.34
C LEU A 70 0.69 -13.31 -0.86
N ARG A 71 -0.33 -14.10 -0.51
CA ARG A 71 -0.74 -14.31 0.88
C ARG A 71 0.37 -14.94 1.70
N ALA A 72 0.98 -16.01 1.19
CA ALA A 72 2.10 -16.69 1.85
C ALA A 72 3.32 -15.76 2.00
N HIS A 73 3.63 -14.98 0.97
CA HIS A 73 4.70 -13.98 1.00
C HIS A 73 4.42 -12.90 2.07
N SER A 74 3.19 -12.39 2.13
CA SER A 74 2.80 -11.42 3.15
C SER A 74 2.97 -11.98 4.55
N THR A 75 2.56 -13.22 4.82
CA THR A 75 2.79 -13.86 6.13
C THR A 75 4.28 -13.92 6.47
N LEU A 76 5.11 -14.29 5.50
CA LEU A 76 6.57 -14.38 5.69
C LEU A 76 7.20 -13.01 6.00
N VAL A 77 6.75 -11.97 5.30
CA VAL A 77 7.19 -10.58 5.52
C VAL A 77 6.77 -10.10 6.91
N GLN A 78 5.55 -10.40 7.34
CA GLN A 78 5.09 -10.06 8.70
C GLN A 78 5.91 -10.81 9.75
N ASP A 79 6.21 -12.09 9.54
CA ASP A 79 7.05 -12.88 10.44
C ASP A 79 8.47 -12.31 10.55
N LEU A 80 9.04 -11.86 9.42
CA LEU A 80 10.33 -11.17 9.40
C LEU A 80 10.25 -9.84 10.15
N ALA A 81 9.15 -9.09 10.01
CA ALA A 81 8.99 -7.77 10.63
C ALA A 81 8.78 -7.83 12.14
N LYS A 82 8.17 -8.89 12.69
CA LYS A 82 7.90 -9.06 14.14
C LYS A 82 9.07 -8.69 15.07
N PRO A 83 10.29 -9.24 14.94
CA PRO A 83 11.41 -8.90 15.82
C PRO A 83 11.83 -7.43 15.75
N TYR A 84 11.55 -6.72 14.66
CA TYR A 84 11.95 -5.31 14.51
C TYR A 84 10.94 -4.33 15.10
N HIS A 85 9.72 -4.78 15.41
CA HIS A 85 8.72 -3.93 16.05
C HIS A 85 9.18 -3.43 17.44
N SER A 86 10.03 -4.17 18.15
CA SER A 86 10.61 -3.74 19.44
C SER A 86 11.72 -2.71 19.29
N TYR A 87 12.37 -2.64 18.12
CA TYR A 87 13.54 -1.80 17.87
C TYR A 87 13.19 -0.49 17.12
N THR A 88 11.91 -0.08 17.14
CA THR A 88 11.38 1.13 16.50
C THR A 88 11.62 1.26 14.98
N VAL A 89 12.05 0.18 14.32
CA VAL A 89 12.27 0.15 12.86
C VAL A 89 11.02 -0.37 12.17
N ASN A 90 10.40 0.48 11.35
CA ASN A 90 9.31 0.08 10.46
C ASN A 90 9.87 -0.38 9.11
N LEU A 91 9.86 -1.70 8.86
CA LEU A 91 10.32 -2.28 7.59
C LEU A 91 9.27 -2.20 6.47
N LEU A 92 8.02 -1.95 6.80
CA LEU A 92 6.92 -1.97 5.83
C LEU A 92 6.55 -0.58 5.30
N GLY A 93 7.07 0.47 5.92
CA GLY A 93 6.69 1.85 5.61
C GLY A 93 6.95 2.22 4.14
N ASN A 94 6.08 3.08 3.60
CA ASN A 94 6.19 3.54 2.22
C ASN A 94 7.23 4.68 2.08
N LEU A 95 8.39 4.36 1.50
CA LEU A 95 9.48 5.33 1.26
C LEU A 95 9.16 6.36 0.16
N SER A 96 8.11 6.17 -0.64
CA SER A 96 7.79 7.05 -1.79
C SER A 96 7.45 8.48 -1.38
N ARG A 97 6.99 8.72 -0.15
CA ARG A 97 6.68 10.07 0.35
C ARG A 97 7.89 10.86 0.85
N GLY A 98 9.08 10.26 0.81
CA GLY A 98 10.30 10.88 1.32
C GLY A 98 10.31 11.01 2.86
N PRO A 99 11.36 11.61 3.41
CA PRO A 99 11.56 11.71 4.85
C PRO A 99 10.46 12.56 5.52
N PRO A 100 10.15 12.31 6.80
CA PRO A 100 9.17 13.10 7.56
C PRO A 100 9.56 14.58 7.61
N LYS A 101 8.68 15.46 7.12
CA LYS A 101 8.85 16.93 7.21
C LYS A 101 8.63 17.47 8.63
N GLY A 102 7.76 16.82 9.41
CA GLY A 102 7.40 17.22 10.76
C GLY A 102 6.79 16.08 11.56
N LEU A 103 6.73 16.27 12.88
CA LEU A 103 6.14 15.29 13.81
C LEU A 103 4.61 15.28 13.74
N TYR A 104 4.01 16.44 13.48
CA TYR A 104 2.58 16.64 13.36
C TYR A 104 2.22 17.05 11.94
N ILE A 105 1.10 16.54 11.46
CA ILE A 105 0.58 16.82 10.11
C ILE A 105 -0.93 17.09 10.17
N GLN A 106 -1.41 17.87 9.23
CA GLN A 106 -2.85 18.08 9.02
C GLN A 106 -3.36 17.09 7.98
N VAL A 107 -4.39 16.33 8.35
CA VAL A 107 -4.98 15.30 7.49
C VAL A 107 -6.47 15.55 7.27
N GLU A 108 -6.95 15.22 6.08
CA GLU A 108 -8.36 15.23 5.70
C GLU A 108 -8.85 13.80 5.51
N CYS A 109 -10.05 13.52 6.00
CA CYS A 109 -10.68 12.21 5.85
C CYS A 109 -11.38 12.08 4.50
N LEU A 110 -10.89 11.16 3.67
CA LEU A 110 -11.49 10.83 2.38
C LEU A 110 -12.60 9.79 2.48
N ARG A 111 -12.65 9.04 3.58
CA ARG A 111 -13.65 8.01 3.85
C ARG A 111 -14.03 8.09 5.31
N GLU A 112 -15.30 7.83 5.61
CA GLU A 112 -15.78 7.74 6.99
C GLU A 112 -15.13 6.53 7.66
N LEU A 113 -14.18 6.82 8.54
CA LEU A 113 -13.62 5.87 9.48
C LEU A 113 -14.41 6.13 10.75
N GLY A 114 -15.08 5.13 11.32
CA GLY A 114 -15.75 5.30 12.59
C GLY A 114 -14.76 5.64 13.71
N GLU A 115 -14.89 4.98 14.85
CA GLU A 115 -13.92 5.16 15.93
C GLU A 115 -12.67 4.33 15.62
N VAL A 116 -11.55 5.01 15.36
CA VAL A 116 -10.25 4.36 15.17
C VAL A 116 -9.33 4.72 16.33
N ALA A 117 -8.71 3.69 16.91
CA ALA A 117 -7.66 3.87 17.90
C ALA A 117 -6.43 4.44 17.20
N VAL A 118 -6.14 5.72 17.46
CA VAL A 118 -4.96 6.40 16.93
C VAL A 118 -3.89 6.36 18.03
N GLY A 119 -2.75 5.75 17.70
CA GLY A 119 -1.57 5.68 18.56
C GLY A 119 -1.54 4.52 19.54
N GLU A 120 -0.40 4.38 20.22
CA GLU A 120 -0.13 3.37 21.26
C GLU A 120 -0.91 3.65 22.57
N GLY A 121 -1.36 4.91 22.76
CA GLY A 121 -2.11 5.35 23.94
C GLY A 121 -3.64 5.12 23.88
N GLY A 122 -4.16 4.54 22.78
CA GLY A 122 -5.57 4.16 22.69
C GLY A 122 -6.58 5.31 22.61
N ALA A 123 -6.15 6.52 22.24
CA ALA A 123 -7.07 7.63 22.02
C ALA A 123 -7.98 7.31 20.81
N MET A 124 -9.28 7.20 21.06
CA MET A 124 -10.28 6.95 20.03
C MET A 124 -10.63 8.26 19.35
N ILE A 125 -10.27 8.40 18.09
CA ILE A 125 -10.66 9.55 17.26
C ILE A 125 -11.71 9.06 16.27
N LYS A 126 -12.87 9.74 16.27
CA LYS A 126 -13.91 9.52 15.28
C LYS A 126 -13.63 10.37 14.05
N PHE A 127 -13.41 9.74 12.90
CA PHE A 127 -13.05 10.41 11.66
C PHE A 127 -14.28 10.63 10.76
N GLU A 128 -14.76 11.86 10.71
CA GLU A 128 -15.88 12.22 9.85
C GLU A 128 -15.41 12.58 8.45
N PHE A 129 -16.18 12.20 7.42
CA PHE A 129 -15.84 12.46 6.02
C PHE A 129 -15.69 13.96 5.75
N GLY A 130 -14.58 14.36 5.14
CA GLY A 130 -14.27 15.76 4.80
C GLY A 130 -13.79 16.63 5.98
N SER A 131 -13.77 16.09 7.21
CA SER A 131 -13.24 16.80 8.37
C SER A 131 -11.71 16.77 8.38
N ARG A 132 -11.11 17.83 8.94
CA ARG A 132 -9.66 18.00 9.05
C ARG A 132 -9.20 17.79 10.48
N TYR A 133 -8.12 17.05 10.65
CA TYR A 133 -7.54 16.69 11.94
C TYR A 133 -6.07 17.04 11.98
N PHE A 134 -5.58 17.44 13.17
CA PHE A 134 -4.17 17.69 13.42
C PHE A 134 -3.64 16.58 14.32
N VAL A 135 -2.82 15.69 13.77
CA VAL A 135 -2.43 14.42 14.42
C VAL A 135 -0.93 14.17 14.23
N LYS A 136 -0.35 13.36 15.11
CA LYS A 136 1.03 12.91 15.01
C LYS A 136 1.20 11.98 13.82
N ARG A 137 2.19 12.25 12.97
CA ARG A 137 2.43 11.52 11.70
C ARG A 137 2.54 10.00 11.87
N GLY A 138 3.28 9.56 12.88
CA GLY A 138 3.51 8.14 13.13
C GLY A 138 2.24 7.33 13.45
N GLU A 139 1.17 7.98 13.90
CA GLU A 139 -0.09 7.32 14.25
C GLU A 139 -1.04 7.17 13.06
N VAL A 140 -0.94 8.10 12.10
CA VAL A 140 -1.82 8.15 10.92
C VAL A 140 -1.17 7.57 9.66
N GLU A 141 0.13 7.30 9.66
CA GLU A 141 0.89 6.86 8.47
C GLU A 141 0.23 5.66 7.76
N ARG A 142 -0.15 4.62 8.51
CA ARG A 142 -0.84 3.44 7.97
C ARG A 142 -2.24 3.75 7.39
N LEU A 143 -2.95 4.72 7.97
CA LEU A 143 -4.26 5.15 7.49
C LEU A 143 -4.14 5.96 6.19
N ILE A 144 -3.08 6.75 6.06
CA ILE A 144 -2.79 7.49 4.85
C ILE A 144 -2.32 6.54 3.73
N GLU A 145 -1.50 5.53 4.04
CA GLU A 145 -1.10 4.47 3.09
C GLU A 145 -2.28 3.63 2.61
N GLY A 146 -3.26 3.37 3.48
CA GLY A 146 -4.52 2.71 3.12
C GLY A 146 -5.48 3.59 2.29
N GLY A 147 -5.14 4.85 2.05
CA GLY A 147 -5.96 5.79 1.28
C GLY A 147 -7.23 6.26 1.99
N TRP A 148 -7.26 6.18 3.33
CA TRP A 148 -8.39 6.68 4.14
C TRP A 148 -8.25 8.16 4.45
N LEU A 149 -7.01 8.61 4.64
CA LEU A 149 -6.64 9.97 4.97
C LEU A 149 -5.78 10.57 3.85
N LYS A 150 -5.87 11.88 3.66
CA LYS A 150 -5.02 12.66 2.77
C LYS A 150 -4.29 13.73 3.57
N GLU A 151 -2.99 13.85 3.38
CA GLU A 151 -2.20 14.93 3.96
C GLU A 151 -2.52 16.25 3.23
N ILE A 152 -2.86 17.29 3.99
CA ILE A 152 -2.95 18.66 3.49
C ILE A 152 -1.64 19.34 3.89
N ASP A 153 -0.70 19.41 2.94
CA ASP A 153 0.48 20.26 3.10
C ASP A 153 0.04 21.73 2.99
N SER A 154 0.49 22.58 3.91
CA SER A 154 0.53 24.04 3.71
C SER A 154 1.93 24.43 3.27
#